data_AF-A0A023DKR4-F1
#
_entry.id   AF-A0A023DKR4-F1
#
_cell.length_a   1.000
_cell.length_b   1.000
_cell.length_c   1.000
_cell.angle_alpha   90.00
_cell.angle_beta   90.00
_cell.angle_gamma   90.00
#
_symmetry.space_group_name_H-M   'P 1'
#
loop_
_entity.id
_entity.type
_entity.pdbx_description
1 polymer ?
#
loop_
_entity_poly.entity_id
_entity_poly.type
_entity_poly.pdbx_seq_one_letter_code
_entity_poly.pdbx_strand_id
1 'polypeptide(L)'
;MVLSGTLTYFVGNRETIVAEPGSIVFGWQNVLHGYLNQEKEPVHLLVFVTPGKIGLAYPDDNDPIVRKVPVECRKVHAEEEVNASSEYSSFQTVLIHGRYEESVEPDTFKVFIDWKKKQLFIFDEEKVELTSDEPIRLLKYVAKS
;
A
#
# COMPACT_ATOMS: atom_id res chain seq x y z
N MET A 1 -3.58 -4.63 1.32
CA MET A 1 -4.35 -4.27 2.52
C MET A 1 -5.31 -3.16 2.13
N VAL A 2 -6.58 -3.29 2.50
CA VAL A 2 -7.60 -2.24 2.30
C VAL A 2 -7.53 -1.30 3.50
N LEU A 3 -7.35 -0.02 3.23
CA LEU A 3 -7.18 1.01 4.24
C LEU A 3 -8.50 1.74 4.52
N SER A 4 -9.22 2.08 3.46
CA SER A 4 -10.58 2.62 3.54
C SER A 4 -11.36 2.26 2.26
N GLY A 5 -12.69 2.35 2.32
CA GLY A 5 -13.59 1.92 1.26
C GLY A 5 -13.72 0.41 1.12
N THR A 6 -14.58 -0.04 0.20
CA THR A 6 -14.82 -1.48 -0.07
C THR A 6 -14.21 -1.89 -1.40
N LEU A 7 -13.26 -2.81 -1.37
CA LEU A 7 -12.60 -3.34 -2.56
C LEU A 7 -13.28 -4.63 -3.04
N THR A 8 -13.69 -4.66 -4.31
CA THR A 8 -13.93 -5.92 -5.03
C THR A 8 -12.62 -6.35 -5.70
N TYR A 9 -11.96 -7.36 -5.12
CA TYR A 9 -10.66 -7.88 -5.56
C TYR A 9 -10.83 -9.11 -6.45
N PHE A 10 -10.27 -9.08 -7.65
CA PHE A 10 -10.28 -10.23 -8.56
C PHE A 10 -9.07 -11.13 -8.30
N VAL A 11 -9.31 -12.42 -8.16
CA VAL A 11 -8.27 -13.46 -8.08
C VAL A 11 -8.44 -14.37 -9.30
N GLY A 12 -7.87 -13.99 -10.43
CA GLY A 12 -8.14 -14.61 -11.73
C GLY A 12 -9.42 -14.11 -12.40
N ASN A 13 -9.91 -14.85 -13.40
CA ASN A 13 -10.93 -14.33 -14.33
C ASN A 13 -12.38 -14.43 -13.82
N ARG A 14 -12.65 -15.20 -12.76
CA ARG A 14 -14.02 -15.52 -12.31
C ARG A 14 -14.23 -15.45 -10.81
N GLU A 15 -13.16 -15.38 -10.02
CA GLU A 15 -13.24 -15.36 -8.57
C GLU A 15 -13.03 -13.93 -8.08
N THR A 16 -13.96 -13.48 -7.25
CA THR A 16 -13.90 -12.18 -6.59
C THR A 16 -13.98 -12.34 -5.08
N ILE A 17 -13.27 -11.46 -4.38
CA ILE A 17 -13.30 -11.32 -2.93
C ILE A 17 -13.73 -9.89 -2.63
N VAL A 18 -14.74 -9.72 -1.79
CA VAL A 18 -15.07 -8.40 -1.24
C VAL A 18 -14.22 -8.20 0.01
N ALA A 19 -13.45 -7.12 0.04
CA ALA A 19 -12.50 -6.80 1.09
C ALA A 19 -12.81 -5.42 1.68
N GLU A 20 -13.12 -5.39 2.96
CA GLU A 20 -13.45 -4.21 3.76
C GLU A 20 -12.19 -3.61 4.40
N PRO A 21 -12.23 -2.38 4.95
CA PRO A 21 -11.10 -1.79 5.67
C PRO A 21 -10.50 -2.74 6.70
N GLY A 22 -9.16 -2.81 6.74
CA GLY A 22 -8.40 -3.77 7.56
C GLY A 22 -8.19 -5.14 6.90
N SER A 23 -8.90 -5.47 5.81
CA SER A 23 -8.72 -6.74 5.10
C SER A 23 -7.38 -6.82 4.39
N ILE A 24 -6.78 -8.02 4.40
CA ILE A 24 -5.56 -8.35 3.66
C ILE A 24 -5.89 -9.34 2.55
N VAL A 25 -5.62 -8.94 1.30
CA VAL A 25 -5.74 -9.78 0.11
C VAL A 25 -4.36 -10.07 -0.47
N PHE A 26 -4.19 -11.27 -1.04
CA PHE A 26 -2.91 -11.74 -1.57
C PHE A 26 -2.95 -11.84 -3.10
N GLY A 27 -2.00 -11.16 -3.75
CA GLY A 27 -1.74 -11.30 -5.18
C GLY A 27 -0.57 -12.24 -5.43
N TRP A 28 -0.85 -13.43 -5.95
CA TRP A 28 0.18 -14.42 -6.28
C TRP A 28 0.93 -14.04 -7.56
N GLN A 29 2.22 -14.39 -7.62
CA GLN A 29 3.03 -14.14 -8.82
C GLN A 29 2.47 -14.91 -10.02
N ASN A 30 2.39 -14.23 -11.18
CA ASN A 30 1.80 -14.76 -12.41
C ASN A 30 0.28 -15.06 -12.34
N VAL A 31 -0.43 -14.56 -11.33
CA VAL A 31 -1.89 -14.59 -11.27
C VAL A 31 -2.44 -13.20 -11.56
N LEU A 32 -3.41 -13.12 -12.46
CA LEU A 32 -4.11 -11.87 -12.74
C LEU A 32 -4.84 -11.43 -11.49
N HIS A 33 -4.62 -10.19 -11.09
CA HIS A 33 -5.35 -9.54 -10.02
C HIS A 33 -5.88 -8.20 -10.51
N GLY A 34 -7.13 -7.93 -10.15
CA GLY A 34 -7.83 -6.70 -10.50
C GLY A 34 -8.36 -6.03 -9.24
N TYR A 35 -8.42 -4.71 -9.29
CA TYR A 35 -8.99 -3.89 -8.23
C TYR A 35 -10.20 -3.17 -8.80
N LEU A 36 -11.38 -3.39 -8.22
CA LEU A 36 -12.59 -2.70 -8.62
C LEU A 36 -13.21 -2.03 -7.39
N ASN A 37 -13.42 -0.73 -7.49
CA ASN A 37 -14.28 0.01 -6.58
C ASN A 37 -15.67 0.12 -7.22
N GLN A 38 -16.70 -0.37 -6.54
CA GLN A 38 -18.09 -0.28 -7.01
C GLN A 38 -18.86 0.85 -6.32
N GLU A 39 -18.27 1.43 -5.28
CA GLU A 39 -18.89 2.48 -4.47
C GLU A 39 -18.48 3.88 -4.96
N LYS A 40 -19.20 4.90 -4.48
CA LYS A 40 -18.88 6.31 -4.77
C LYS A 40 -17.68 6.82 -4.00
N GLU A 41 -17.48 6.30 -2.78
CA GLU A 41 -16.36 6.68 -1.92
C GLU A 41 -15.05 6.03 -2.41
N PRO A 42 -13.90 6.70 -2.25
CA PRO A 42 -12.62 6.17 -2.69
C PRO A 42 -12.23 4.91 -1.93
N VAL A 43 -11.51 4.02 -2.62
CA VAL A 43 -10.85 2.85 -2.02
C VAL A 43 -9.36 3.14 -1.92
N HIS A 44 -8.83 3.15 -0.70
CA HIS A 44 -7.41 3.31 -0.44
C HIS A 44 -6.75 1.95 -0.18
N LEU A 45 -5.68 1.64 -0.93
CA LEU A 45 -4.97 0.36 -0.87
C LEU A 45 -3.50 0.56 -0.53
N LEU A 46 -3.00 -0.27 0.39
CA LEU A 46 -1.56 -0.45 0.61
C LEU A 46 -1.12 -1.80 0.06
N VAL A 47 -0.24 -1.78 -0.94
CA VAL A 47 0.24 -2.98 -1.61
C VAL A 47 1.69 -3.25 -1.23
N PHE A 48 1.92 -4.36 -0.54
CA PHE A 48 3.25 -4.89 -0.26
C PHE A 48 3.63 -5.86 -1.35
N VAL A 49 4.84 -5.74 -1.88
CA VAL A 49 5.26 -6.57 -2.99
C VAL A 49 6.64 -7.17 -2.79
N THR A 50 6.73 -8.47 -3.07
CA THR A 50 7.97 -9.25 -2.96
C THR A 50 8.13 -10.17 -4.19
N PRO A 51 9.35 -10.31 -4.75
CA PRO A 51 10.53 -9.50 -4.45
C PRO A 51 10.27 -8.02 -4.85
N GLY A 52 11.08 -7.08 -4.34
CA GLY A 52 10.89 -5.63 -4.56
C GLY A 52 10.87 -5.15 -6.02
N LYS A 53 10.94 -6.07 -7.00
CA LYS A 53 10.82 -5.84 -8.44
C LYS A 53 9.65 -6.66 -8.98
N ILE A 54 8.54 -5.98 -9.23
CA ILE A 54 7.25 -6.63 -9.48
C ILE A 54 7.03 -6.92 -10.97
N GLY A 55 7.58 -6.09 -11.86
CA GLY A 55 7.26 -6.17 -13.29
C GLY A 55 5.74 -6.11 -13.53
N LEU A 56 5.05 -5.18 -12.85
CA LEU A 56 3.64 -4.93 -13.10
C LEU A 56 3.48 -4.61 -14.60
N ALA A 57 2.69 -5.43 -15.27
CA ALA A 57 2.30 -5.22 -16.64
C ALA A 57 0.80 -4.93 -16.61
N TYR A 58 0.43 -3.70 -16.94
CA TYR A 58 -0.95 -3.34 -17.18
C TYR A 58 -1.24 -3.72 -18.63
N PRO A 59 -2.17 -4.65 -18.90
CA PRO A 59 -2.68 -4.82 -20.26
C PRO A 59 -3.40 -3.53 -20.68
N ASP A 60 -3.47 -3.23 -21.99
CA ASP A 60 -4.37 -2.18 -22.46
C ASP A 60 -5.82 -2.55 -22.10
N ASP A 61 -6.68 -1.56 -21.89
CA ASP A 61 -8.09 -1.75 -21.48
C ASP A 61 -8.88 -2.68 -22.44
N ASN A 62 -8.42 -2.79 -23.69
CA ASN A 62 -9.00 -3.63 -24.73
C ASN A 62 -8.09 -4.82 -25.12
N ASP A 63 -6.99 -5.10 -24.41
CA ASP A 63 -6.06 -6.18 -24.77
C ASP A 63 -6.61 -7.54 -24.33
N PRO A 64 -6.93 -8.46 -25.26
CA PRO A 64 -7.37 -9.81 -24.92
C PRO A 64 -6.24 -10.69 -24.36
N ILE A 65 -4.97 -10.23 -24.41
CA ILE A 65 -3.79 -11.04 -24.10
C ILE A 65 -2.81 -10.25 -23.22
N VAL A 66 -2.66 -10.69 -21.97
CA VAL A 66 -1.66 -10.12 -21.03
C VAL A 66 -0.24 -10.42 -21.49
N ARG A 67 0.55 -9.39 -21.84
CA ARG A 67 1.97 -9.51 -22.25
C ARG A 67 2.93 -9.20 -21.08
N LYS A 68 3.99 -10.00 -20.92
CA LYS A 68 5.01 -9.81 -19.87
C LYS A 68 6.10 -8.83 -20.31
N VAL A 69 6.41 -7.81 -19.51
CA VAL A 69 7.54 -6.88 -19.74
C VAL A 69 8.88 -7.59 -19.47
N PRO A 70 9.92 -7.50 -20.31
CA PRO A 70 11.22 -8.14 -20.07
C PRO A 70 11.93 -7.64 -18.78
N VAL A 71 12.68 -8.51 -18.09
CA VAL A 71 13.23 -8.26 -16.73
C VAL A 71 14.19 -7.08 -16.70
N GLU A 72 14.97 -6.94 -17.75
CA GLU A 72 15.97 -5.91 -18.01
C GLU A 72 15.39 -4.49 -18.08
N CYS A 73 14.14 -4.35 -18.53
CA CYS A 73 13.43 -3.07 -18.63
C CYS A 73 12.77 -2.66 -17.30
N ARG A 74 12.81 -3.50 -16.26
CA ARG A 74 12.12 -3.28 -14.97
C ARG A 74 12.97 -2.55 -13.93
N LYS A 75 14.04 -1.87 -14.33
CA LYS A 75 14.98 -1.22 -13.41
C LYS A 75 14.63 0.27 -13.23
N VAL A 76 14.18 0.62 -12.03
CA VAL A 76 14.06 2.01 -11.58
C VAL A 76 15.06 2.20 -10.43
N HIS A 77 15.75 3.34 -10.41
CA HIS A 77 16.69 3.70 -9.36
C HIS A 77 15.94 4.00 -8.06
N ALA A 78 16.26 3.28 -6.99
CA ALA A 78 15.72 3.55 -5.66
C ALA A 78 16.49 4.74 -5.06
N GLU A 79 15.82 5.87 -4.88
CA GLU A 79 16.34 6.96 -4.05
C GLU A 79 16.18 6.61 -2.56
N GLU A 80 17.10 7.08 -1.72
CA GLU A 80 17.23 6.66 -0.32
C GLU A 80 16.18 7.28 0.61
N GLU A 81 15.47 8.32 0.17
CA GLU A 81 14.37 8.99 0.86
C GLU A 81 13.37 9.51 -0.18
N VAL A 82 12.13 9.02 -0.12
CA VAL A 82 11.08 9.45 -1.04
C VAL A 82 9.97 10.08 -0.22
N ASN A 83 9.70 11.35 -0.51
CA ASN A 83 8.52 12.06 -0.05
C ASN A 83 7.66 12.33 -1.28
N ALA A 84 6.40 11.91 -1.25
CA ALA A 84 5.42 12.50 -2.15
C ALA A 84 4.05 12.59 -1.50
N SER A 85 3.27 13.52 -2.01
CA SER A 85 1.96 13.87 -1.52
C SER A 85 1.03 14.15 -2.68
N SER A 86 -0.22 13.74 -2.52
CA SER A 86 -1.37 14.16 -3.31
C SER A 86 -2.43 14.76 -2.38
N GLU A 87 -3.56 15.16 -2.95
CA GLU A 87 -4.71 15.67 -2.20
C GLU A 87 -5.32 14.58 -1.29
N TYR A 88 -5.15 13.30 -1.66
CA TYR A 88 -5.77 12.15 -0.99
C TYR A 88 -4.81 11.35 -0.09
N SER A 89 -3.51 11.42 -0.36
CA SER A 89 -2.55 10.60 0.37
C SER A 89 -1.17 11.21 0.42
N SER A 90 -0.38 10.81 1.39
CA SER A 90 1.05 11.12 1.41
C SER A 90 1.86 9.91 1.85
N PHE A 91 3.09 9.85 1.36
CA PHE A 91 4.08 8.93 1.86
C PHE A 91 5.35 9.68 2.19
N GLN A 92 5.95 9.32 3.32
CA GLN A 92 7.23 9.85 3.76
C GLN A 92 8.01 8.78 4.52
N THR A 93 9.32 8.87 4.46
CA THR A 93 10.17 8.07 5.34
C THR A 93 10.33 8.79 6.67
N VAL A 94 10.10 8.09 7.78
CA VAL A 94 10.33 8.63 9.14
C VAL A 94 11.41 7.82 9.84
N LEU A 95 12.32 8.51 10.52
CA LEU A 95 13.28 7.91 11.42
C LEU A 95 12.80 8.10 12.86
N ILE A 96 12.56 7.01 13.57
CA ILE A 96 12.16 7.02 14.97
C ILE A 96 13.36 6.61 15.81
N HIS A 97 13.70 7.43 16.80
CA HIS A 97 14.73 7.16 17.79
C HIS A 97 14.18 7.56 19.16
N GLY A 98 13.82 6.58 19.99
CA GLY A 98 13.05 6.81 21.20
C GLY A 98 11.55 6.87 20.91
N ARG A 99 10.89 7.99 21.26
CA ARG A 99 9.43 8.15 21.16
C ARG A 99 9.03 9.02 19.97
N TYR A 100 8.03 8.57 19.24
CA TYR A 100 7.38 9.30 18.15
C TYR A 100 5.88 9.40 18.43
N GLU A 101 5.34 10.61 18.32
CA GLU A 101 3.93 10.87 18.56
C GLU A 101 3.33 11.76 17.48
N GLU A 102 2.08 11.48 17.11
CA GLU A 102 1.24 12.42 16.35
C GLU A 102 -0.11 12.56 17.02
N SER A 103 -0.64 13.77 17.02
CA SER A 103 -2.02 14.03 17.43
C SER A 103 -3.01 13.30 16.52
N VAL A 104 -4.19 13.02 17.07
CA VAL A 104 -5.35 12.57 16.28
C VAL A 104 -5.60 13.58 15.17
N GLU A 105 -5.78 13.07 13.96
CA GLU A 105 -6.11 13.83 12.78
C GLU A 105 -7.40 13.22 12.19
N PRO A 106 -8.54 13.94 12.25
CA PRO A 106 -9.82 13.43 11.75
C PRO A 106 -9.75 13.02 10.29
N ASP A 107 -10.55 12.03 9.90
CA ASP A 107 -10.65 11.54 8.52
C ASP A 107 -9.31 11.07 7.94
N THR A 108 -8.38 10.63 8.79
CA THR A 108 -7.08 10.11 8.35
C THR A 108 -6.77 8.72 8.86
N PHE A 109 -6.19 7.95 7.95
CA PHE A 109 -5.71 6.61 8.19
C PHE A 109 -4.20 6.56 8.00
N LYS A 110 -3.46 6.19 9.05
CA LYS A 110 -1.99 6.23 9.09
C LYS A 110 -1.43 4.81 9.20
N VAL A 111 -0.46 4.48 8.34
CA VAL A 111 0.27 3.22 8.40
C VAL A 111 1.76 3.48 8.47
N PHE A 112 2.43 2.80 9.40
CA PHE A 112 3.89 2.76 9.46
C PHE A 112 4.37 1.36 9.14
N ILE A 113 5.35 1.27 8.24
CA ILE A 113 5.88 0.00 7.73
C ILE A 113 7.33 -0.14 8.16
N ASP A 114 7.63 -1.16 8.96
CA ASP A 114 8.99 -1.68 9.14
C ASP A 114 9.22 -2.81 8.15
N TRP A 115 9.89 -2.51 7.04
CA TRP A 115 10.21 -3.49 6.01
C TRP A 115 11.29 -4.50 6.44
N LYS A 116 12.18 -4.13 7.38
CA LYS A 116 13.23 -5.05 7.88
C LYS A 116 12.62 -6.11 8.78
N LYS A 117 11.72 -5.73 9.68
CA LYS A 117 11.01 -6.65 10.58
C LYS A 117 9.72 -7.21 9.99
N LYS A 118 9.30 -6.72 8.82
CA LYS A 118 8.03 -7.07 8.17
C LYS A 118 6.82 -6.80 9.08
N GLN A 119 6.84 -5.65 9.76
CA GLN A 119 5.80 -5.24 10.70
C GLN A 119 5.03 -4.04 10.17
N LEU A 120 3.76 -3.97 10.54
CA LEU A 120 2.83 -2.90 10.22
C LEU A 120 2.23 -2.35 11.50
N PHE A 121 2.21 -1.03 11.60
CA PHE A 121 1.51 -0.30 12.65
C PHE A 121 0.43 0.52 11.97
N ILE A 122 -0.82 0.32 12.38
CA ILE A 122 -2.00 0.92 11.75
C ILE A 122 -2.69 1.76 12.81
N PHE A 123 -3.05 2.99 12.45
CA PHE A 123 -3.78 3.94 13.28
C PHE A 123 -4.90 4.54 12.43
N ASP A 124 -6.14 4.34 12.88
CA ASP A 124 -7.35 4.81 12.19
C ASP A 124 -8.05 5.84 13.05
N GLU A 125 -7.95 7.13 12.69
CA GLU A 125 -8.43 8.25 13.52
C GLU A 125 -7.93 8.23 14.99
N GLU A 126 -6.78 7.60 15.21
CA GLU A 126 -6.17 7.39 16.52
C GLU A 126 -4.90 8.22 16.70
N LYS A 127 -4.54 8.44 17.97
CA LYS A 127 -3.25 9.03 18.32
C LYS A 127 -2.15 8.05 17.93
N VAL A 128 -1.14 8.52 17.19
CA VAL A 128 0.05 7.71 16.91
C VAL A 128 0.97 7.78 18.12
N GLU A 129 1.33 6.63 18.67
CA GLU A 129 2.42 6.49 19.62
C GLU A 129 3.29 5.30 19.23
N LEU A 130 4.54 5.58 18.87
CA LEU A 130 5.53 4.57 18.53
C LEU A 130 6.77 4.76 19.40
N THR A 131 7.32 3.67 19.91
CA THR A 131 8.54 3.66 20.70
C THR A 131 9.54 2.66 20.14
N SER A 132 10.82 3.04 20.10
CA SER A 132 11.90 2.16 19.68
C SER A 132 13.18 2.45 20.45
N ASP A 133 13.78 1.38 20.98
CA ASP A 133 15.06 1.43 21.69
C ASP A 133 16.25 1.65 20.74
N GLU A 134 16.10 1.25 19.48
CA GLU A 134 17.09 1.45 18.41
C GLU A 134 16.52 2.35 17.31
N PRO A 135 17.35 3.13 16.59
CA PRO A 135 16.90 3.90 15.44
C PRO A 135 16.23 3.00 14.39
N ILE A 136 14.95 3.24 14.14
CA ILE A 136 14.14 2.51 13.18
C ILE A 136 13.65 3.44 12.08
N ARG A 137 13.81 3.01 10.82
CA ARG A 137 13.33 3.73 9.64
C ARG A 137 12.03 3.08 9.19
N LEU A 138 10.94 3.83 9.23
CA LEU A 138 9.60 3.40 8.81
C LEU A 138 9.16 4.16 7.57
N LEU A 139 8.43 3.50 6.67
CA LEU A 139 7.63 4.20 5.67
C LEU A 139 6.31 4.58 6.33
N LYS A 140 6.04 5.88 6.46
CA LYS A 140 4.75 6.41 6.89
C LYS A 140 3.90 6.65 5.64
N TYR A 141 2.72 6.06 5.61
CA TYR A 141 1.66 6.33 4.66
C TYR A 141 0.48 6.98 5.40
N VAL A 142 -0.10 8.01 4.81
CA VAL A 142 -1.33 8.66 5.30
C VAL A 142 -2.33 8.67 4.17
N ALA A 143 -3.50 8.08 4.36
CA ALA A 143 -4.67 8.35 3.53
C ALA A 143 -5.56 9.37 4.22
N LYS A 144 -6.19 10.23 3.41
CA LYS A 144 -7.24 11.17 3.81
C LYS A 144 -8.54 10.70 3.15
N SER A 145 -9.60 10.57 3.94
CA SER A 145 -10.95 10.26 3.48
C SER A 145 -11.68 11.52 3.03
#